data_AF-T1FTL9-F1
#
_entry.id   AF-T1FTL9-F1
#
_cell.length_a   1.000
_cell.length_b   1.000
_cell.length_c   1.000
_cell.angle_alpha   90.00
_cell.angle_beta   90.00
_cell.angle_gamma   90.00
#
_symmetry.space_group_name_H-M   'P 1'
#
loop_
_entity.id
_entity.type
_entity.pdbx_description
1 polymer ?
#
loop_
_entity_poly.entity_id
_entity_poly.type
_entity_poly.pdbx_seq_one_letter_code
_entity_poly.pdbx_strand_id
1 'polypeptide(L)'
;MKLYMRLCYLLVCVSVVISTSKPNCFLEFFREWNRCSEPSSELGTYFYRTCNSFCQVCLDAISGHCFQYPSICYPHFLRNNRRCRCYAPGRYDRKWWDPTCWL
;
A
#
# COMPACT_ATOMS: atom_id res chain seq x y z
N MET A 1 31.29 -4.89 26.55
CA MET A 1 30.00 -4.68 27.24
C MET A 1 29.18 -3.49 26.70
N LYS A 2 29.75 -2.30 26.48
CA LYS A 2 29.00 -1.11 26.02
C LYS A 2 28.29 -1.26 24.66
N LEU A 3 28.85 -2.02 23.73
CA LEU A 3 28.26 -2.25 22.40
C LEU A 3 26.98 -3.11 22.47
N TYR A 4 26.97 -4.12 23.34
CA TYR A 4 25.86 -5.06 23.50
C TYR A 4 24.62 -4.38 24.09
N MET A 5 24.82 -3.52 25.09
CA MET A 5 23.76 -2.68 25.67
C MET A 5 23.15 -1.72 24.64
N ARG A 6 23.96 -1.12 23.76
CA ARG A 6 23.47 -0.25 22.69
C ARG A 6 22.68 -1.01 21.63
N LEU A 7 23.11 -2.23 21.29
CA LEU A 7 22.42 -3.11 20.35
C LEU A 7 21.08 -3.60 20.91
N CYS A 8 21.04 -3.99 22.19
CA CYS A 8 19.79 -4.36 22.86
C CYS A 8 18.82 -3.19 22.93
N TYR A 9 19.31 -1.98 23.22
CA TYR A 9 18.46 -0.78 23.25
C TYR A 9 17.87 -0.46 21.87
N LEU A 10 18.67 -0.58 20.82
CA LEU A 10 18.21 -0.43 19.43
C LEU A 10 17.15 -1.47 19.05
N LEU A 11 17.36 -2.73 19.41
CA LEU A 11 16.40 -3.81 19.14
C LEU A 11 15.08 -3.63 19.89
N VAL A 12 15.13 -3.16 21.14
CA VAL A 12 13.93 -2.85 21.94
C VAL A 12 13.18 -1.65 21.35
N CYS A 13 13.87 -0.59 20.94
CA CYS A 13 13.22 0.56 20.30
C CYS A 13 12.55 0.17 18.97
N VAL A 14 13.21 -0.64 18.14
CA VAL A 14 12.67 -1.10 16.85
C VAL A 14 11.44 -1.99 17.08
N SER A 15 11.47 -2.89 18.06
CA SER A 15 10.34 -3.79 18.36
C SER A 15 9.12 -3.07 18.96
N VAL A 16 9.32 -2.02 19.76
CA VAL A 16 8.22 -1.16 20.23
C VAL A 16 7.55 -0.41 19.07
N VAL A 17 8.35 0.15 18.15
CA VAL A 17 7.82 0.85 16.97
C VAL A 17 7.00 -0.10 16.09
N ILE A 18 7.51 -1.30 15.83
CA ILE A 18 6.81 -2.34 15.05
C ILE A 18 5.50 -2.77 15.75
N SER A 19 5.52 -2.96 17.07
CA SER A 19 4.34 -3.38 17.85
C SER A 19 3.25 -2.31 17.92
N THR A 20 3.61 -1.03 17.86
CA THR A 20 2.65 0.08 17.83
C THR A 20 2.09 0.39 16.45
N SER A 21 2.76 -0.03 15.38
CA SER A 21 2.23 0.06 14.03
C SER A 21 1.26 -1.10 13.80
N LYS A 22 0.00 -0.84 13.52
CA LYS A 22 -0.89 -1.87 12.96
C LYS A 22 -0.23 -2.31 11.64
N PRO A 23 0.34 -3.52 11.52
CA PRO A 23 1.10 -3.92 10.32
C PRO A 23 0.25 -3.80 9.05
N ASN A 24 -1.05 -4.04 9.19
CA ASN A 24 -2.05 -3.87 8.13
C ASN A 24 -2.16 -2.42 7.64
N CYS A 25 -1.96 -1.42 8.50
CA CYS A 25 -2.08 0.00 8.13
C CYS A 25 -0.91 0.48 7.27
N PHE A 26 0.32 0.04 7.55
CA PHE A 26 1.49 0.41 6.75
C PHE A 26 1.42 -0.26 5.37
N LEU A 27 1.12 -1.56 5.33
CA LEU A 27 0.95 -2.30 4.08
C LEU A 27 -0.22 -1.77 3.25
N GLU A 28 -1.37 -1.45 3.85
CA GLU A 28 -2.48 -0.81 3.14
C GLU A 28 -2.09 0.55 2.59
N PHE A 29 -1.39 1.37 3.37
CA PHE A 29 -0.95 2.69 2.89
C PHE A 29 -0.02 2.56 1.68
N PHE A 30 1.02 1.73 1.75
CA PHE A 30 1.96 1.55 0.65
C PHE A 30 1.27 1.03 -0.61
N ARG A 31 0.35 0.08 -0.46
CA ARG A 31 -0.42 -0.47 -1.57
C ARG A 31 -1.28 0.59 -2.26
N GLU A 32 -2.01 1.37 -1.47
CA GLU A 32 -2.94 2.38 -1.97
C GLU A 32 -2.20 3.61 -2.51
N TRP A 33 -1.12 4.02 -1.85
CA TRP A 33 -0.21 5.06 -2.31
C TRP A 33 0.39 4.72 -3.67
N ASN A 34 0.94 3.51 -3.86
CA ASN A 34 1.57 3.14 -5.12
C ASN A 34 0.59 3.05 -6.30
N ARG A 35 -0.70 2.80 -6.05
CA ARG A 35 -1.73 2.78 -7.11
C ARG A 35 -2.21 4.17 -7.50
N CYS A 36 -2.11 5.12 -6.59
CA CYS A 36 -2.69 6.46 -6.70
C CYS A 36 -1.68 7.61 -6.79
N SER A 37 -0.41 7.30 -6.60
CA SER A 37 0.75 8.13 -6.91
C SER A 37 1.35 7.63 -8.22
N GLU A 38 1.69 8.53 -9.13
CA GLU A 38 2.42 8.15 -10.34
C GLU A 38 3.75 7.47 -9.95
N PRO A 39 4.14 6.36 -10.59
CA PRO A 39 5.37 5.68 -10.26
C PRO A 39 6.55 6.64 -10.52
N SER A 40 7.17 7.14 -9.45
CA SER A 40 8.27 8.10 -9.52
C SER A 40 9.61 7.47 -9.92
N SER A 41 9.62 6.21 -10.35
CA SER A 41 10.84 5.47 -10.68
C SER A 41 10.58 4.36 -11.70
N GLU A 42 11.46 4.24 -12.69
CA GLU A 42 11.44 3.21 -13.76
C GLU A 42 11.50 1.76 -13.24
N LEU A 43 12.05 1.55 -12.04
CA LEU A 43 12.05 0.26 -11.33
C LEU A 43 10.70 -0.09 -10.69
N GLY A 44 9.89 0.91 -10.35
CA GLY A 44 8.54 0.73 -9.80
C GLY A 44 7.50 0.41 -10.87
N THR A 45 7.76 0.74 -12.13
CA THR A 45 6.80 0.56 -13.25
C THR A 45 6.53 -0.90 -13.63
N TYR A 46 7.41 -1.85 -13.29
CA TYR A 46 7.25 -3.23 -13.77
C TYR A 46 6.28 -4.08 -12.94
N PHE A 47 6.14 -3.78 -11.65
CA PHE A 47 5.28 -4.54 -10.73
C PHE A 47 4.06 -3.75 -10.23
N TYR A 48 3.96 -2.46 -10.57
CA TYR A 48 2.88 -1.61 -10.11
C TYR A 48 2.04 -1.10 -11.28
N ARG A 49 0.75 -1.42 -11.25
CA ARG A 49 -0.26 -0.85 -12.14
C ARG A 49 -0.89 0.36 -11.48
N THR A 50 -1.17 1.39 -12.30
CA THR A 50 -2.02 2.50 -11.88
C THR A 50 -3.40 1.98 -11.46
N CYS A 51 -4.11 2.70 -10.60
CA CYS A 51 -5.43 2.27 -10.11
C CYS A 51 -6.37 1.83 -11.23
N ASN A 52 -6.51 2.63 -12.30
CA ASN A 52 -7.38 2.28 -13.41
C ASN A 52 -6.91 1.00 -14.14
N SER A 53 -5.61 0.88 -14.41
CA SER A 53 -5.06 -0.32 -15.06
C SER A 53 -5.20 -1.56 -14.19
N PHE A 54 -4.96 -1.46 -12.89
CA PHE A 54 -5.17 -2.55 -11.94
C PHE A 54 -6.63 -3.00 -11.93
N CYS A 55 -7.57 -2.06 -11.80
CA CYS A 55 -8.99 -2.37 -11.77
C CYS A 55 -9.45 -3.07 -13.06
N GLN A 56 -9.03 -2.58 -14.23
CA GLN A 56 -9.42 -3.17 -15.51
C GLN A 56 -8.73 -4.52 -15.78
N VAL A 57 -7.42 -4.61 -15.56
CA VAL A 57 -6.65 -5.81 -15.91
C VAL A 57 -6.86 -6.91 -14.87
N CYS A 58 -6.75 -6.58 -13.59
CA CYS A 58 -6.69 -7.56 -12.51
C CYS A 58 -8.04 -7.94 -11.93
N LEU A 59 -9.07 -7.12 -12.14
CA LEU A 59 -10.40 -7.30 -11.55
C LEU A 59 -11.53 -7.21 -12.59
N ASP A 60 -11.23 -7.07 -13.88
CA ASP A 60 -12.22 -6.90 -14.95
C ASP A 60 -13.27 -5.81 -14.65
N ALA A 61 -12.85 -4.77 -13.92
CA ALA A 61 -13.69 -3.62 -13.61
C ALA A 61 -13.77 -2.68 -14.81
N ILE A 62 -14.85 -1.88 -14.88
CA ILE A 62 -15.04 -0.88 -15.93
C ILE A 62 -14.00 0.24 -15.78
N SER A 63 -13.81 0.72 -14.55
CA SER A 63 -12.84 1.78 -14.24
C SER A 63 -12.29 1.67 -12.83
N GLY A 64 -11.19 2.38 -12.59
CA GLY A 64 -10.60 2.58 -11.27
C GLY A 64 -10.27 4.05 -11.05
N HIS A 65 -10.65 4.58 -9.89
CA HIS A 65 -10.37 5.97 -9.53
C HIS A 65 -9.77 6.07 -8.13
N CYS A 66 -8.88 7.05 -7.97
CA CYS A 66 -8.24 7.36 -6.71
C CYS A 66 -8.99 8.46 -5.98
N PHE A 67 -9.34 8.20 -4.73
CA PHE A 67 -10.09 9.12 -3.89
C PHE A 67 -9.30 9.45 -2.64
N GLN A 68 -9.37 10.71 -2.21
CA GLN A 68 -8.78 11.10 -0.93
C GLN A 68 -9.55 10.40 0.19
N TYR A 69 -8.82 9.69 1.04
CA TYR A 69 -9.39 8.91 2.13
C TYR A 69 -8.85 9.42 3.46
N PRO A 70 -9.72 9.73 4.45
CA PRO A 70 -9.24 10.12 5.76
C PRO A 70 -8.45 8.96 6.37
N SER A 71 -7.18 9.20 6.68
CA SER A 71 -6.30 8.18 7.23
C SER A 71 -6.74 7.77 8.63
N ILE A 72 -7.54 6.70 8.73
CA ILE A 72 -7.98 6.12 10.02
C ILE A 72 -6.76 5.63 10.83
N CYS A 73 -5.70 5.20 10.15
CA CYS A 73 -4.50 4.67 10.80
C CYS A 73 -3.52 5.75 11.28
N TYR A 74 -3.40 6.87 10.54
CA TYR A 74 -2.45 7.95 10.83
C TYR A 74 -3.07 9.32 10.47
N PRO A 75 -4.03 9.81 11.28
CA PRO A 75 -4.84 10.99 10.97
C PRO A 75 -4.02 12.28 10.78
N HIS A 76 -2.78 12.32 11.27
CA HIS A 76 -1.90 13.50 11.18
C HIS A 76 -0.71 13.37 10.23
N PHE A 77 -0.26 12.15 9.92
CA PHE A 77 0.93 11.95 9.08
C PHE A 77 0.61 11.84 7.59
N LEU A 78 -0.62 11.41 7.25
CA LEU A 78 -0.97 11.05 5.88
C LEU A 78 -2.16 11.88 5.38
N ARG A 79 -1.97 13.20 5.31
CA ARG A 79 -2.97 14.17 4.81
C ARG A 79 -3.37 13.94 3.34
N ASN A 80 -2.52 13.28 2.57
CA ASN A 80 -2.72 12.98 1.14
C ASN A 80 -2.91 11.48 0.87
N ASN A 81 -3.48 10.75 1.82
CA ASN A 81 -3.77 9.33 1.59
C ASN A 81 -4.86 9.21 0.52
N ARG A 82 -4.51 8.54 -0.58
CA ARG A 82 -5.43 8.24 -1.66
C ARG A 82 -5.66 6.74 -1.69
N ARG A 83 -6.92 6.33 -1.88
CA ARG A 83 -7.30 4.94 -2.07
C ARG A 83 -7.89 4.73 -3.45
N CYS A 84 -7.50 3.63 -4.07
CA CYS A 84 -8.03 3.14 -5.32
C CYS A 84 -9.37 2.44 -5.08
N ARG A 85 -10.41 2.85 -5.81
CA ARG A 85 -11.70 2.18 -5.84
C ARG A 85 -12.02 1.78 -7.27
N CYS A 86 -12.28 0.49 -7.46
CA CYS A 86 -12.70 -0.10 -8.72
C CYS A 86 -14.22 -0.09 -8.84
N TYR A 87 -14.73 0.18 -10.04
CA TYR A 87 -16.15 0.20 -10.37
C TYR A 87 -16.43 -0.92 -11.37
N ALA A 88 -17.16 -1.94 -10.92
CA ALA A 88 -17.50 -3.11 -11.72
C ALA A 88 -18.99 -3.47 -11.54
N PRO A 89 -19.65 -4.02 -12.58
CA PRO A 89 -21.02 -4.51 -12.48
C PRO A 89 -21.00 -5.94 -11.89
N GLY A 90 -20.61 -6.08 -10.62
CA GLY A 90 -20.60 -7.38 -9.93
C GLY A 90 -19.45 -7.57 -8.95
N ARG A 91 -19.34 -8.80 -8.43
CA ARG A 91 -18.15 -9.24 -7.67
C ARG A 91 -17.06 -9.59 -8.68
N TYR A 92 -15.84 -9.17 -8.39
CA TYR A 92 -14.66 -9.50 -9.19
C TYR A 92 -13.78 -10.49 -8.44
N ASP A 93 -13.25 -11.46 -9.19
CA ASP A 93 -12.17 -12.32 -8.72
C ASP A 93 -10.85 -11.77 -9.23
N ARG A 94 -9.90 -11.61 -8.29
CA ARG A 94 -8.58 -11.09 -8.64
C ARG A 94 -7.82 -12.13 -9.47
N LYS A 95 -7.23 -11.69 -10.58
CA LYS A 95 -6.36 -12.52 -11.43
C LYS A 95 -5.01 -12.76 -10.77
N TRP A 96 -4.94 -13.74 -9.89
CA TRP A 96 -3.72 -14.08 -9.13
C TRP A 96 -2.60 -14.69 -9.99
N TRP A 97 -2.87 -15.07 -11.24
CA TRP A 97 -1.86 -15.61 -12.14
C TRP A 97 -0.91 -14.54 -12.72
N ASP A 98 -1.30 -13.26 -12.72
CA ASP A 98 -0.46 -12.16 -13.18
C ASP A 98 0.28 -11.55 -11.96
N PRO A 99 1.63 -11.55 -11.93
CA PRO A 99 2.41 -10.97 -10.84
C PRO A 99 2.12 -9.48 -10.60
N THR A 100 1.71 -8.76 -11.65
CA THR A 100 1.35 -7.34 -11.56
C THR A 100 0.01 -7.10 -10.85
N CYS A 101 -0.74 -8.17 -10.55
CA CYS A 101 -2.01 -8.13 -9.82
C CYS A 101 -1.87 -8.50 -8.34
N TRP A 102 -0.67 -8.86 -7.87
CA TRP A 102 -0.45 -9.22 -6.46
C TRP A 102 -0.44 -8.00 -5.53
N LEU A 103 0.02 -6.87 -6.06
CA LEU A 103 0.15 -5.58 -5.40
C LEU A 103 -1.02 -4.66 -5.76
#